data_AF-A0ABD3QS74-F1
#
_entry.id   AF-A0ABD3QS74-F1
#
_cell.length_a   1.000
_cell.length_b   1.000
_cell.length_c   1.000
_cell.angle_alpha   90.00
_cell.angle_beta   90.00
_cell.angle_gamma   90.00
#
_symmetry.space_group_name_H-M   'P 1'
#
loop_
_entity.id
_entity.type
_entity.pdbx_description
1 polymer ?
#
loop_
_entity_poly.entity_id
_entity_poly.type
_entity_poly.pdbx_seq_one_letter_code
_entity_poly.pdbx_strand_id
1 'polypeptide(L)'
;MSLRKEKQLSANRWRRFVMITLICALLSMIPTLYDRRLVPVTITGSVYKSGGIHTTLSLCNTLVRHVGGGWSHQRNVTLDPTASHNYLPREMDWLRGTSKEWTTGCRNHDLRGHIYASPMGNQCGCGTTGFEPADSQWIWDAEENVTASSPSFQLVERLAKSKQTMCFAGDSIDLQFYFAIVNNLFRIRLLHHHDAQRPPFDRLANITIQQSQIPVVYSNATTGPTDYSKYWMCMKDILETIVTLDYKDGESHNATLRFFKVYGWSPWNFLLMDDCDILIYTLGIHYNAQAPMTENHYGGNQYADDFSAAVTFLAGFAASGEKKVAIWRSTLPQHFDSANGDGHYPSKGSGCVPLPEGAVNRLDVTLIQNFNRASEEGFAKHCNVSMTTPCDELLRHTCTMNATATNCRTVYKHLVDNNLTDLADAVRRRGDLVKGEILRWNIADLFNVPQWHSSDSDCSHFCYIPALYEEAFRRLDLLLLWANLAAGSAM
;
A
#
# COMPACT_ATOMS: atom_id res chain seq x y z
N MET A 1 18.10 68.16 -1.69
CA MET A 1 17.52 66.88 -2.17
C MET A 1 18.28 65.63 -1.67
N SER A 2 19.26 65.72 -0.76
CA SER A 2 20.01 64.55 -0.24
C SER A 2 19.54 64.00 1.12
N LEU A 3 18.84 64.78 1.96
CA LEU A 3 18.39 64.31 3.29
C LEU A 3 17.22 63.32 3.29
N ARG A 4 16.42 63.25 2.19
CA ARG A 4 15.31 62.28 2.08
C ARG A 4 15.79 60.87 1.69
N LYS A 5 16.89 60.75 0.93
CA LYS A 5 17.44 59.44 0.52
C LYS A 5 18.13 58.72 1.68
N GLU A 6 18.81 59.42 2.58
CA GLU A 6 19.43 58.81 3.76
C GLU A 6 18.42 58.23 4.75
N LYS A 7 17.30 58.93 4.99
CA LYS A 7 16.23 58.41 5.86
C LYS A 7 15.59 57.13 5.31
N GLN A 8 15.46 57.03 3.98
CA GLN A 8 14.88 55.86 3.33
C GLN A 8 15.83 54.64 3.33
N LEU A 9 17.14 54.88 3.18
CA LEU A 9 18.17 53.83 3.29
C LEU A 9 18.32 53.30 4.73
N SER A 10 18.21 54.19 5.72
CA SER A 10 18.22 53.83 7.15
C SER A 10 17.04 52.93 7.54
N ALA A 11 15.83 53.28 7.09
CA ALA A 11 14.62 52.49 7.37
C ALA A 11 14.69 51.08 6.75
N ASN A 12 15.27 50.94 5.56
CA ASN A 12 15.43 49.64 4.91
C ASN A 12 16.53 48.77 5.56
N ARG A 13 17.60 49.38 6.11
CA ARG A 13 18.59 48.64 6.91
C ARG A 13 18.00 48.13 8.22
N TRP A 14 17.21 48.95 8.90
CA TRP A 14 16.54 48.55 10.15
C TRP A 14 15.53 47.42 9.93
N ARG A 15 14.75 47.44 8.85
CA ARG A 15 13.83 46.35 8.51
C ARG A 15 14.54 45.04 8.20
N ARG A 16 15.68 45.09 7.50
CA ARG A 16 16.50 43.89 7.24
C ARG A 16 17.13 43.35 8.51
N PHE A 17 17.60 44.23 9.39
CA PHE A 17 18.18 43.81 10.67
C PHE A 17 17.15 43.12 11.56
N VAL A 18 15.95 43.70 11.73
CA VAL A 18 14.86 43.11 12.51
C VAL A 18 14.39 41.76 11.95
N MET A 19 14.31 41.63 10.62
CA MET A 19 13.92 40.37 9.97
C MET A 19 14.97 39.27 10.20
N ILE A 20 16.26 39.59 10.13
CA ILE A 20 17.35 38.62 10.42
C ILE A 20 17.33 38.22 11.90
N THR A 21 17.12 39.16 12.82
CA THR A 21 17.03 38.84 14.26
C THR A 21 15.83 37.94 14.57
N LEU A 22 14.68 38.15 13.91
CA LEU A 22 13.49 37.30 14.05
C LEU A 22 13.70 35.88 13.50
N ILE A 23 14.40 35.75 12.37
CA ILE A 23 14.75 34.44 11.80
C ILE A 23 15.74 33.70 12.72
N CYS A 24 16.76 34.38 13.25
CA CYS A 24 17.69 33.77 14.21
C CYS A 24 17.00 33.37 15.52
N ALA A 25 16.05 34.18 16.01
CA ALA A 25 15.26 33.84 17.19
C ALA A 25 14.35 32.62 16.95
N LEU A 26 13.70 32.53 15.79
CA LEU A 26 12.89 31.37 15.39
C LEU A 26 13.74 30.10 15.22
N LEU A 27 14.94 30.20 14.66
CA LEU A 27 15.87 29.08 14.54
C LEU A 27 16.44 28.64 15.91
N SER A 28 16.57 29.56 16.87
CA SER A 28 16.97 29.23 18.25
C SER A 28 15.87 28.59 19.11
N MET A 29 14.62 28.62 18.63
CA MET A 29 13.46 27.96 19.27
C MET A 29 13.17 26.57 18.70
N ILE A 30 13.95 26.10 17.71
CA ILE A 30 13.94 24.70 17.29
C ILE A 30 14.73 23.92 18.35
N PRO A 31 14.12 22.99 19.10
CA PRO A 31 14.87 22.18 20.04
C PRO A 31 15.92 21.36 19.28
N THR A 32 17.18 21.46 19.72
CA THR A 32 18.27 20.56 19.34
C THR A 32 17.93 19.13 19.77
N LEU A 33 17.17 18.42 18.94
CA LEU A 33 16.90 16.99 19.05
C LEU A 33 18.08 16.21 18.44
N TYR A 34 19.24 16.25 19.08
CA TYR A 34 20.34 15.32 18.81
C TYR A 34 21.14 15.05 20.09
N ASP A 35 20.49 14.38 21.05
CA ASP A 35 21.17 13.46 21.97
C ASP A 35 20.15 12.42 22.45
N ARG A 36 20.09 11.27 21.75
CA ARG A 36 19.35 10.09 22.22
C ARG A 36 20.35 9.09 22.75
N ARG A 37 20.68 9.20 24.04
CA ARG A 37 21.09 8.03 24.80
C ARG A 37 19.88 7.12 24.93
N LEU A 38 19.88 6.04 24.15
CA LEU A 38 18.87 5.00 24.17
C LEU A 38 18.92 4.30 25.53
N VAL A 39 17.85 4.45 26.31
CA VAL A 39 17.52 3.47 27.35
C VAL A 39 16.85 2.31 26.61
N PRO A 40 17.30 1.05 26.79
CA PRO A 40 16.59 -0.10 26.23
C PRO A 40 15.21 -0.16 26.87
N VAL A 41 14.17 0.20 26.10
CA VAL A 41 12.79 -0.03 26.49
C VAL A 41 12.44 -1.44 26.05
N THR A 42 12.46 -2.38 26.98
CA THR A 42 11.87 -3.70 26.79
C THR A 42 10.36 -3.51 26.65
N ILE A 43 9.87 -3.59 25.42
CA ILE A 43 8.43 -3.53 25.12
C ILE A 43 7.83 -4.87 25.53
N THR A 44 7.32 -4.97 26.75
CA THR A 44 6.35 -6.03 27.11
C THR A 44 4.99 -5.63 26.57
N GLY A 45 4.77 -5.88 25.28
CA GLY A 45 3.46 -5.69 24.65
C GLY A 45 2.44 -6.64 25.27
N SER A 46 1.28 -6.10 25.68
CA SER A 46 0.14 -6.89 26.11
C SER A 46 -0.30 -7.79 24.96
N VAL A 47 0.05 -9.06 25.10
CA VAL A 47 -0.29 -10.16 24.21
C VAL A 47 -1.80 -10.20 24.00
N TYR A 48 -2.18 -10.30 22.73
CA TYR A 48 -3.43 -10.89 22.24
C TYR A 48 -4.16 -11.71 23.31
N LYS A 49 -5.30 -11.22 23.80
CA LYS A 49 -6.24 -12.03 24.61
C LYS A 49 -7.09 -12.96 23.72
N SER A 50 -6.47 -13.59 22.73
CA SER A 50 -6.97 -14.81 22.09
C SER A 50 -6.05 -16.00 22.37
N GLY A 51 -5.66 -16.20 23.64
CA GLY A 51 -5.35 -17.51 24.24
C GLY A 51 -4.27 -18.44 23.66
N GLY A 52 -3.68 -18.16 22.49
CA GLY A 52 -2.69 -18.99 21.84
C GLY A 52 -1.38 -18.24 21.66
N ILE A 53 -0.30 -18.78 22.22
CA ILE A 53 1.05 -18.34 21.87
C ILE A 53 1.28 -18.81 20.43
N HIS A 54 1.07 -17.92 19.46
CA HIS A 54 1.45 -18.20 18.07
C HIS A 54 2.98 -18.24 17.99
N THR A 55 3.51 -19.36 17.53
CA THR A 55 4.94 -19.49 17.21
C THR A 55 5.20 -18.89 15.83
N THR A 56 6.45 -18.49 15.55
CA THR A 56 6.86 -18.04 14.21
C THR A 56 6.51 -19.09 13.15
N LEU A 57 6.62 -20.38 13.50
CA LEU A 57 6.26 -21.50 12.62
C LEU A 57 4.74 -21.59 12.38
N SER A 58 3.89 -21.37 13.40
CA SER A 58 2.44 -21.40 13.20
C SER A 58 1.95 -20.26 12.31
N LEU A 59 2.46 -19.04 12.50
CA LEU A 59 2.09 -17.92 11.63
C LEU A 59 2.58 -18.13 10.20
N CYS A 60 3.78 -18.69 10.05
CA CYS A 60 4.28 -19.05 8.74
C CYS A 60 3.37 -20.07 8.04
N ASN A 61 2.98 -21.13 8.73
CA ASN A 61 2.07 -22.14 8.18
C ASN A 61 0.70 -21.54 7.82
N THR A 62 0.15 -20.65 8.65
CA THR A 62 -1.09 -19.93 8.33
C THR A 62 -0.92 -19.07 7.07
N LEU A 63 0.19 -18.37 6.94
CA LEU A 63 0.47 -17.51 5.79
C LEU A 63 0.64 -18.32 4.49
N VAL A 64 1.38 -19.43 4.52
CA VAL A 64 1.52 -20.36 3.38
C VAL A 64 0.18 -20.97 2.99
N ARG A 65 -0.64 -21.39 3.96
CA ARG A 65 -1.98 -21.90 3.68
C ARG A 65 -2.90 -20.84 3.08
N HIS A 66 -2.83 -19.61 3.59
CA HIS A 66 -3.59 -18.50 3.03
C HIS A 66 -3.19 -18.20 1.58
N VAL A 67 -1.91 -18.36 1.22
CA VAL A 67 -1.43 -18.28 -0.17
C VAL A 67 -1.96 -19.45 -1.02
N GLY A 68 -2.15 -20.63 -0.44
CA GLY A 68 -2.69 -21.81 -1.13
C GLY A 68 -4.22 -21.94 -1.15
N GLY A 69 -4.95 -20.98 -0.58
CA GLY A 69 -6.43 -21.00 -0.50
C GLY A 69 -7.12 -20.70 -1.84
N GLY A 70 -8.45 -20.61 -1.82
CA GLY A 70 -9.25 -20.28 -3.01
C GLY A 70 -10.55 -19.55 -2.70
N TRP A 71 -11.23 -19.07 -3.74
CA TRP A 71 -12.49 -18.33 -3.61
C TRP A 71 -13.73 -19.22 -3.75
N SER A 72 -14.72 -18.91 -2.93
CA SER A 72 -16.12 -19.25 -3.19
C SER A 72 -16.93 -17.96 -3.35
N HIS A 73 -17.68 -17.87 -4.44
CA HIS A 73 -18.60 -16.77 -4.70
C HIS A 73 -20.02 -17.32 -4.72
N GLN A 74 -20.88 -16.78 -3.87
CA GLN A 74 -22.29 -17.14 -3.81
C GLN A 74 -23.14 -15.92 -4.20
N ARG A 75 -24.08 -16.12 -5.12
CA ARG A 75 -25.06 -15.11 -5.55
C ARG A 75 -26.45 -15.49 -5.06
N ASN A 76 -27.34 -14.52 -4.90
CA ASN A 76 -28.70 -14.75 -4.38
C ASN A 76 -28.68 -15.56 -3.09
N VAL A 77 -27.79 -15.17 -2.19
CA VAL A 77 -27.44 -15.96 -1.01
C VAL A 77 -28.60 -15.90 -0.02
N THR A 78 -28.97 -17.05 0.53
CA THR A 78 -29.79 -17.08 1.74
C THR A 78 -28.89 -16.71 2.91
N LEU A 79 -28.86 -15.43 3.23
CA LEU A 79 -28.05 -14.90 4.33
C LEU A 79 -28.60 -15.38 5.67
N ASP A 80 -27.76 -16.07 6.45
CA ASP A 80 -27.99 -16.36 7.88
C ASP A 80 -28.31 -15.04 8.62
N PRO A 81 -29.21 -15.05 9.63
CA PRO A 81 -29.31 -13.98 10.63
C PRO A 81 -27.98 -13.30 11.04
N THR A 82 -26.88 -14.05 11.16
CA THR A 82 -25.56 -13.52 11.51
C THR A 82 -24.91 -12.67 10.40
N ALA A 83 -25.41 -12.70 9.17
CA ALA A 83 -24.90 -11.88 8.07
C ALA A 83 -25.00 -10.38 8.35
N SER A 84 -25.93 -9.96 9.21
CA SER A 84 -26.01 -8.57 9.71
C SER A 84 -24.76 -8.13 10.48
N HIS A 85 -23.95 -9.08 10.98
CA HIS A 85 -22.63 -8.81 11.54
C HIS A 85 -21.57 -8.52 10.47
N ASN A 86 -21.79 -8.99 9.25
CA ASN A 86 -20.81 -8.86 8.19
C ASN A 86 -21.24 -7.90 7.10
N TYR A 87 -22.51 -7.45 7.06
CA TYR A 87 -23.09 -6.65 5.97
C TYR A 87 -24.06 -5.57 6.47
N LEU A 88 -24.02 -4.39 5.85
CA LEU A 88 -25.01 -3.33 6.05
C LEU A 88 -26.35 -3.76 5.42
N PRO A 89 -27.50 -3.26 5.91
CA PRO A 89 -28.82 -3.64 5.37
C PRO A 89 -28.93 -3.52 3.86
N ARG A 90 -28.45 -2.40 3.33
CA ARG A 90 -28.44 -2.14 1.89
C ARG A 90 -27.53 -3.12 1.12
N GLU A 91 -26.43 -3.55 1.72
CA GLU A 91 -25.56 -4.58 1.12
C GLU A 91 -26.23 -5.95 1.14
N MET A 92 -26.95 -6.30 2.21
CA MET A 92 -27.75 -7.52 2.27
C MET A 92 -28.84 -7.56 1.19
N ASP A 93 -29.51 -6.43 0.93
CA ASP A 93 -30.50 -6.32 -0.14
C ASP A 93 -29.86 -6.53 -1.52
N TRP A 94 -28.64 -6.02 -1.71
CA TRP A 94 -27.88 -6.27 -2.94
C TRP A 94 -27.50 -7.74 -3.09
N LEU A 95 -27.01 -8.39 -2.03
CA LEU A 95 -26.61 -9.81 -2.03
C LEU A 95 -27.79 -10.77 -2.26
N ARG A 96 -29.00 -10.38 -1.84
CA ARG A 96 -30.24 -11.13 -2.08
C ARG A 96 -30.84 -10.88 -3.47
N GLY A 97 -30.29 -9.94 -4.23
CA GLY A 97 -30.84 -9.53 -5.52
C GLY A 97 -32.16 -8.75 -5.40
N THR A 98 -32.53 -8.25 -4.22
CA THR A 98 -33.80 -7.53 -3.99
C THR A 98 -33.72 -6.05 -4.40
N SER A 99 -32.51 -5.50 -4.58
CA SER A 99 -32.28 -4.12 -5.03
C SER A 99 -31.26 -4.06 -6.16
N LYS A 100 -31.55 -3.23 -7.18
CA LYS A 100 -30.65 -2.93 -8.31
C LYS A 100 -29.97 -1.55 -8.20
N GLU A 101 -30.14 -0.86 -7.08
CA GLU A 101 -29.58 0.50 -6.86
C GLU A 101 -28.05 0.53 -6.87
N TRP A 102 -27.38 -0.61 -6.68
CA TRP A 102 -25.93 -0.72 -6.76
C TRP A 102 -25.37 -0.35 -8.15
N THR A 103 -26.19 -0.42 -9.21
CA THR A 103 -25.80 -0.05 -10.59
C THR A 103 -25.61 1.46 -10.79
N THR A 104 -26.21 2.31 -9.95
CA THR A 104 -26.08 3.78 -10.02
C THR A 104 -25.10 4.35 -8.99
N GLY A 105 -24.64 3.52 -8.05
CA GLY A 105 -23.86 3.92 -6.87
C GLY A 105 -22.50 4.57 -7.18
N CYS A 106 -21.89 4.28 -8.33
CA CYS A 106 -20.57 4.80 -8.68
C CYS A 106 -20.50 6.32 -8.85
N ARG A 107 -21.64 6.99 -9.00
CA ARG A 107 -21.70 8.45 -9.16
C ARG A 107 -21.93 9.20 -7.85
N ASN A 108 -22.16 8.49 -6.75
CA ASN A 108 -22.63 9.09 -5.51
C ASN A 108 -21.57 8.97 -4.40
N HIS A 109 -20.84 10.06 -4.17
CA HIS A 109 -19.79 10.14 -3.14
C HIS A 109 -20.30 9.95 -1.70
N ASP A 110 -21.62 10.00 -1.50
CA ASP A 110 -22.27 9.77 -0.21
C ASP A 110 -22.31 8.29 0.22
N LEU A 111 -21.88 7.36 -0.64
CA LEU A 111 -21.89 5.92 -0.35
C LEU A 111 -20.59 5.41 0.29
N ARG A 112 -19.83 6.28 0.97
CA ARG A 112 -18.63 5.89 1.73
C ARG A 112 -18.99 4.82 2.78
N GLY A 113 -18.16 3.79 2.87
CA GLY A 113 -18.35 2.66 3.78
C GLY A 113 -19.25 1.55 3.24
N HIS A 114 -19.78 1.67 2.02
CA HIS A 114 -20.46 0.56 1.35
C HIS A 114 -19.48 -0.22 0.45
N ILE A 115 -19.47 -1.54 0.56
CA ILE A 115 -18.60 -2.46 -0.18
C ILE A 115 -18.77 -2.29 -1.70
N TYR A 116 -20.00 -2.37 -2.19
CA TYR A 116 -20.30 -2.46 -3.64
C TYR A 116 -20.59 -1.11 -4.32
N ALA A 117 -20.64 -0.02 -3.56
CA ALA A 117 -20.93 1.31 -4.09
C ALA A 117 -19.75 2.27 -4.05
N SER A 118 -18.65 1.89 -3.40
CA SER A 118 -17.44 2.70 -3.44
C SER A 118 -16.79 2.67 -4.83
N PRO A 119 -16.14 3.76 -5.28
CA PRO A 119 -15.39 3.79 -6.54
C PRO A 119 -14.27 2.76 -6.66
N MET A 120 -13.95 2.04 -5.58
CA MET A 120 -12.90 1.02 -5.55
C MET A 120 -13.42 -0.39 -5.77
N GLY A 121 -14.65 -0.65 -5.31
CA GLY A 121 -15.31 -1.95 -5.43
C GLY A 121 -16.13 -2.09 -6.71
N ASN A 122 -16.20 -1.02 -7.49
CA ASN A 122 -17.06 -0.94 -8.63
C ASN A 122 -16.38 -0.01 -9.63
N GLN A 123 -15.59 -0.56 -10.55
CA GLN A 123 -15.15 0.18 -11.73
C GLN A 123 -16.34 0.42 -12.67
N CYS A 124 -17.47 0.93 -12.20
CA CYS A 124 -18.69 1.28 -12.95
C CYS A 124 -19.28 0.20 -13.90
N GLY A 125 -18.68 -0.98 -13.97
CA GLY A 125 -18.96 -2.05 -14.94
C GLY A 125 -19.74 -3.21 -14.36
N CYS A 126 -19.96 -3.24 -13.03
CA CYS A 126 -20.79 -4.26 -12.44
C CYS A 126 -22.25 -4.12 -12.89
N GLY A 127 -22.71 -2.94 -13.34
CA GLY A 127 -24.09 -2.72 -13.76
C GLY A 127 -24.57 -3.56 -14.96
N THR A 128 -23.70 -4.40 -15.51
CA THR A 128 -24.03 -5.35 -16.55
C THR A 128 -24.73 -6.59 -15.96
N THR A 129 -25.75 -7.10 -16.65
CA THR A 129 -26.46 -8.34 -16.28
C THR A 129 -25.46 -9.50 -16.14
N GLY A 130 -25.52 -10.24 -15.03
CA GLY A 130 -24.58 -11.32 -14.71
C GLY A 130 -23.40 -10.92 -13.82
N PHE A 131 -23.36 -9.68 -13.35
CA PHE A 131 -22.29 -9.11 -12.51
C PHE A 131 -22.83 -8.55 -11.18
N GLU A 132 -23.78 -9.27 -10.59
CA GLU A 132 -24.43 -8.91 -9.33
C GLU A 132 -23.49 -9.07 -8.13
N PRO A 133 -23.67 -8.27 -7.05
CA PRO A 133 -22.97 -8.47 -5.79
C PRO A 133 -23.06 -9.92 -5.30
N ALA A 134 -21.91 -10.46 -4.89
CA ALA A 134 -21.82 -11.82 -4.37
C ALA A 134 -21.14 -11.84 -3.01
N ASP A 135 -21.56 -12.78 -2.17
CA ASP A 135 -20.84 -13.14 -0.96
C ASP A 135 -19.59 -13.88 -1.40
N SER A 136 -18.44 -13.27 -1.17
CA SER A 136 -17.15 -13.77 -1.61
C SER A 136 -16.34 -14.14 -0.39
N GLN A 137 -16.10 -15.43 -0.21
CA GLN A 137 -15.39 -15.97 0.93
C GLN A 137 -14.12 -16.64 0.46
N TRP A 138 -13.02 -16.36 1.15
CA TRP A 138 -11.78 -17.07 0.94
C TRP A 138 -11.78 -18.33 1.80
N ILE A 139 -11.70 -19.48 1.15
CA ILE A 139 -11.76 -20.80 1.77
C ILE A 139 -10.35 -21.39 1.82
N TRP A 140 -9.94 -21.82 3.01
CA TRP A 140 -8.81 -22.71 3.22
C TRP A 140 -9.22 -23.81 4.22
N ASP A 141 -8.52 -24.96 4.20
CA ASP A 141 -8.89 -26.21 4.90
C ASP A 141 -8.84 -26.17 6.45
N ALA A 142 -8.86 -25.00 7.09
CA ALA A 142 -8.78 -24.89 8.54
C ALA A 142 -10.03 -24.24 9.13
N GLU A 143 -10.70 -24.98 10.02
CA GLU A 143 -11.72 -24.51 10.98
C GLU A 143 -11.13 -23.53 12.01
N GLU A 144 -10.34 -22.54 11.58
CA GLU A 144 -10.06 -21.43 12.49
C GLU A 144 -11.36 -20.64 12.63
N ASN A 145 -11.89 -20.62 13.85
CA ASN A 145 -12.86 -19.63 14.29
C ASN A 145 -12.19 -18.25 14.18
N VAL A 146 -12.12 -17.72 12.96
CA VAL A 146 -11.58 -16.39 12.68
C VAL A 146 -12.42 -15.43 13.50
N THR A 147 -11.78 -14.83 14.49
CA THR A 147 -12.38 -13.81 15.34
C THR A 147 -13.00 -12.72 14.47
N ALA A 148 -14.22 -12.30 14.79
CA ALA A 148 -15.14 -11.49 13.98
C ALA A 148 -14.66 -10.08 13.56
N SER A 149 -13.43 -9.67 13.90
CA SER A 149 -12.92 -8.34 13.55
C SER A 149 -12.40 -8.28 12.11
N SER A 150 -12.76 -7.24 11.38
CA SER A 150 -12.25 -6.95 10.03
C SER A 150 -10.71 -6.92 9.99
N PRO A 151 -10.07 -7.61 9.02
CA PRO A 151 -8.62 -7.53 8.81
C PRO A 151 -8.07 -6.11 8.64
N SER A 152 -8.82 -5.23 7.98
CA SER A 152 -8.46 -3.81 7.83
C SER A 152 -8.34 -3.11 9.18
N PHE A 153 -9.26 -3.40 10.12
CA PHE A 153 -9.18 -2.86 11.47
C PHE A 153 -8.03 -3.46 12.27
N GLN A 154 -7.80 -4.77 12.20
CA GLN A 154 -6.68 -5.43 12.88
C GLN A 154 -5.34 -4.81 12.46
N LEU A 155 -5.15 -4.64 11.14
CA LEU A 155 -3.96 -4.01 10.58
C LEU A 155 -3.78 -2.58 11.13
N VAL A 156 -4.83 -1.76 11.11
CA VAL A 156 -4.78 -0.36 11.57
C VAL A 156 -4.60 -0.27 13.08
N GLU A 157 -5.23 -1.14 13.85
CA GLU A 157 -5.04 -1.25 15.30
C GLU A 157 -3.58 -1.55 15.64
N ARG A 158 -2.96 -2.50 14.93
CA ARG A 158 -1.55 -2.81 15.15
C ARG A 158 -0.66 -1.60 14.85
N LEU A 159 -0.88 -0.92 13.72
CA LEU A 159 -0.16 0.29 13.36
C LEU A 159 -0.33 1.39 14.42
N ALA A 160 -1.55 1.54 14.94
CA ALA A 160 -1.85 2.56 15.95
C ALA A 160 -1.13 2.28 17.27
N LYS A 161 -1.16 1.02 17.73
CA LYS A 161 -0.47 0.58 18.96
C LYS A 161 1.05 0.68 18.83
N SER A 162 1.61 0.43 17.65
CA SER A 162 3.05 0.57 17.38
C SER A 162 3.48 2.01 17.04
N LYS A 163 2.52 2.93 16.86
CA LYS A 163 2.73 4.32 16.40
C LYS A 163 3.49 4.37 15.07
N GLN A 164 3.12 3.49 14.14
CA GLN A 164 3.77 3.36 12.84
C GLN A 164 2.99 4.08 11.73
N THR A 165 3.74 4.64 10.78
CA THR A 165 3.22 5.18 9.52
C THR A 165 3.38 4.15 8.41
N MET A 166 2.27 3.77 7.77
CA MET A 166 2.26 2.87 6.62
C MET A 166 2.02 3.66 5.33
N CYS A 167 2.89 3.43 4.35
CA CYS A 167 2.93 4.17 3.11
C CYS A 167 2.79 3.22 1.93
N PHE A 168 1.87 3.54 1.02
CA PHE A 168 1.74 2.91 -0.28
C PHE A 168 2.41 3.80 -1.32
N ALA A 169 3.36 3.26 -2.08
CA ALA A 169 4.06 3.96 -3.15
C ALA A 169 3.93 3.19 -4.46
N GLY A 170 3.13 3.72 -5.38
CA GLY A 170 2.89 3.08 -6.66
C GLY A 170 1.76 3.72 -7.46
N ASP A 171 1.10 2.94 -8.30
CA ASP A 171 0.19 3.44 -9.32
C ASP A 171 -1.27 3.54 -8.83
N SER A 172 -2.21 3.46 -9.78
CA SER A 172 -3.64 3.50 -9.46
C SER A 172 -4.12 2.31 -8.62
N ILE A 173 -3.43 1.17 -8.63
CA ILE A 173 -3.70 0.00 -7.77
C ILE A 173 -3.40 0.33 -6.31
N ASP A 174 -2.24 0.89 -6.02
CA ASP A 174 -1.86 1.22 -4.64
C ASP A 174 -2.76 2.30 -4.06
N LEU A 175 -3.23 3.22 -4.92
CA LEU A 175 -4.26 4.17 -4.56
C LEU A 175 -5.56 3.47 -4.15
N GLN A 176 -5.96 2.41 -4.87
CA GLN A 176 -7.14 1.61 -4.52
C GLN A 176 -6.93 0.88 -3.19
N PHE A 177 -5.77 0.28 -2.93
CA PHE A 177 -5.46 -0.32 -1.61
C PHE A 177 -5.54 0.70 -0.48
N TYR A 178 -4.95 1.88 -0.67
CA TYR A 178 -5.00 2.96 0.31
C TYR A 178 -6.46 3.34 0.64
N PHE A 179 -7.28 3.60 -0.39
CA PHE A 179 -8.68 3.95 -0.15
C PHE A 179 -9.48 2.74 0.40
N ALA A 180 -9.09 1.50 0.10
CA ALA A 180 -9.80 0.29 0.52
C ALA A 180 -9.76 0.14 2.04
N ILE A 181 -8.59 0.35 2.64
CA ILE A 181 -8.47 0.41 4.11
C ILE A 181 -9.42 1.48 4.66
N VAL A 182 -9.37 2.69 4.10
CA VAL A 182 -10.18 3.82 4.61
C VAL A 182 -11.68 3.54 4.50
N ASN A 183 -12.15 2.98 3.37
CA ASN A 183 -13.54 2.62 3.19
C ASN A 183 -13.98 1.51 4.13
N ASN A 184 -13.14 0.49 4.34
CA ASN A 184 -13.42 -0.60 5.27
C ASN A 184 -13.53 -0.08 6.71
N LEU A 185 -12.71 0.89 7.12
CA LEU A 185 -12.85 1.54 8.43
C LEU A 185 -14.15 2.34 8.57
N PHE A 186 -14.55 3.10 7.54
CA PHE A 186 -15.85 3.77 7.51
C PHE A 186 -17.00 2.76 7.64
N ARG A 187 -16.88 1.63 6.94
CA ARG A 187 -17.85 0.55 6.98
C ARG A 187 -18.01 -0.03 8.38
N ILE A 188 -16.91 -0.35 9.05
CA ILE A 188 -16.93 -0.86 10.42
C ILE A 188 -17.63 0.13 11.35
N ARG A 189 -17.34 1.43 11.21
CA ARG A 189 -18.06 2.48 11.95
C ARG A 189 -19.56 2.43 11.67
N LEU A 190 -20.01 2.30 10.42
CA LEU A 190 -21.42 2.20 10.08
C LEU A 190 -22.08 0.94 10.67
N LEU A 191 -21.40 -0.20 10.58
CA LEU A 191 -21.85 -1.47 11.16
C LEU A 191 -22.03 -1.35 12.69
N HIS A 192 -21.10 -0.69 13.39
CA HIS A 192 -21.21 -0.42 14.82
C HIS A 192 -22.41 0.46 15.19
N HIS A 193 -22.81 1.39 14.31
CA HIS A 193 -23.99 2.24 14.54
C HIS A 193 -25.29 1.49 14.28
N HIS A 194 -25.30 0.62 13.27
CA HIS A 194 -26.50 -0.09 12.85
C HIS A 194 -26.86 -1.24 13.81
N ASP A 195 -25.86 -1.87 14.42
CA ASP A 195 -26.06 -3.01 15.30
C ASP A 195 -25.86 -2.66 16.78
N ALA A 196 -26.91 -2.12 17.38
CA ALA A 196 -26.93 -1.84 18.82
C ALA A 196 -26.82 -3.12 19.68
N GLN A 197 -27.11 -4.30 19.11
CA GLN A 197 -27.14 -5.60 19.79
C GLN A 197 -25.87 -6.43 19.63
N ARG A 198 -24.94 -5.99 18.78
CA ARG A 198 -23.63 -6.64 18.63
C ARG A 198 -22.95 -6.85 19.98
N PRO A 199 -22.36 -8.04 20.21
CA PRO A 199 -21.54 -8.27 21.38
C PRO A 199 -20.50 -7.15 21.56
N PRO A 200 -20.24 -6.69 22.79
CA PRO A 200 -19.31 -5.59 23.06
C PRO A 200 -17.87 -5.81 22.57
N PHE A 201 -17.54 -7.04 22.14
CA PHE A 201 -16.27 -7.40 21.51
C PHE A 201 -16.00 -6.71 20.17
N ASP A 202 -17.02 -6.17 19.48
CA ASP A 202 -16.79 -5.38 18.25
C ASP A 202 -16.63 -3.87 18.55
N ARG A 203 -17.15 -3.38 19.68
CA ARG A 203 -16.97 -1.97 20.09
C ARG A 203 -15.68 -1.77 20.90
N LEU A 204 -14.56 -2.28 20.39
CA LEU A 204 -13.26 -2.16 21.05
C LEU A 204 -12.77 -0.72 21.04
N ALA A 205 -12.96 -0.01 19.93
CA ALA A 205 -12.58 1.38 19.78
C ALA A 205 -13.62 2.19 18.99
N ASN A 206 -13.78 3.46 19.36
CA ASN A 206 -14.37 4.47 18.49
C ASN A 206 -13.33 4.84 17.42
N ILE A 207 -13.75 4.79 16.15
CA ILE A 207 -12.88 5.05 15.00
C ILE A 207 -13.15 6.46 14.48
N THR A 208 -12.13 7.31 14.55
CA THR A 208 -12.12 8.64 13.91
C THR A 208 -11.16 8.61 12.73
N ILE A 209 -11.61 9.12 11.58
CA ILE A 209 -10.85 9.12 10.33
C ILE A 209 -10.73 10.56 9.84
N GLN A 210 -9.50 11.06 9.73
CA GLN A 210 -9.18 12.38 9.19
C GLN A 210 -8.35 12.22 7.92
N GLN A 211 -8.86 12.71 6.80
CA GLN A 211 -8.15 12.70 5.53
C GLN A 211 -7.62 14.11 5.21
N SER A 212 -6.40 14.18 4.70
CA SER A 212 -5.72 15.40 4.30
C SER A 212 -4.95 15.17 2.99
N GLN A 213 -4.60 16.27 2.33
CA GLN A 213 -3.68 16.27 1.20
C GLN A 213 -2.50 17.16 1.57
N ILE A 214 -1.30 16.58 1.59
CA ILE A 214 -0.07 17.31 1.89
C ILE A 214 0.49 17.80 0.54
N PRO A 215 0.54 19.13 0.29
CA PRO A 215 1.06 19.64 -0.97
C PRO A 215 2.56 19.31 -1.07
N VAL A 216 2.95 18.77 -2.21
CA VAL A 216 4.35 18.46 -2.51
C VAL A 216 4.99 19.70 -3.09
N VAL A 217 5.93 20.27 -2.35
CA VAL A 217 6.75 21.39 -2.83
C VAL A 217 8.06 20.84 -3.33
N TYR A 218 8.16 20.70 -4.63
CA TYR A 218 9.42 20.33 -5.26
C TYR A 218 10.41 21.51 -5.21
N SER A 219 11.44 21.38 -4.37
CA SER A 219 12.67 22.20 -4.38
C SER A 219 13.69 21.66 -5.39
N ASN A 220 14.77 22.39 -5.71
CA ASN A 220 15.86 21.91 -6.58
C ASN A 220 16.42 20.52 -6.18
N ALA A 221 16.32 20.11 -4.91
CA ALA A 221 16.76 18.82 -4.40
C ALA A 221 15.76 17.65 -4.61
N THR A 222 14.52 18.00 -4.98
CA THR A 222 13.36 17.09 -5.10
C THR A 222 12.64 17.24 -6.44
N THR A 223 12.93 18.31 -7.20
CA THR A 223 12.53 18.43 -8.59
C THR A 223 13.26 17.35 -9.35
N GLY A 224 12.52 16.34 -9.80
CA GLY A 224 12.93 15.63 -11.02
C GLY A 224 13.25 16.65 -12.13
N PRO A 225 13.99 16.25 -13.17
CA PRO A 225 14.33 17.13 -14.29
C PRO A 225 13.12 17.99 -14.68
N THR A 226 13.33 19.29 -14.93
CA THR A 226 12.29 20.32 -15.19
C THR A 226 11.30 19.97 -16.31
N ASP A 227 11.52 18.88 -17.05
CA ASP A 227 10.57 18.31 -18.00
C ASP A 227 9.50 17.42 -17.37
N TYR A 228 9.76 16.73 -16.26
CA TYR A 228 8.81 15.81 -15.63
C TYR A 228 7.58 16.51 -15.03
N SER A 229 7.66 17.81 -14.74
CA SER A 229 6.54 18.61 -14.23
C SER A 229 5.35 18.70 -15.19
N LYS A 230 5.51 18.29 -16.46
CA LYS A 230 4.43 18.21 -17.45
C LYS A 230 3.78 16.83 -17.56
N TYR A 231 4.28 15.82 -16.84
CA TYR A 231 3.92 14.42 -17.05
C TYR A 231 3.36 13.74 -15.80
N TRP A 232 2.73 12.58 -16.00
CA TRP A 232 2.02 11.79 -15.00
C TRP A 232 2.86 11.38 -13.76
N MET A 233 4.20 11.45 -13.86
CA MET A 233 5.15 11.04 -12.80
C MET A 233 5.40 12.08 -11.69
N CYS A 234 4.90 13.31 -11.83
CA CYS A 234 4.95 14.27 -10.74
C CYS A 234 3.77 14.09 -9.79
N MET A 235 4.08 14.10 -8.49
CA MET A 235 3.10 14.06 -7.42
C MET A 235 2.83 15.48 -6.96
N LYS A 236 1.57 15.93 -7.05
CA LYS A 236 1.18 17.27 -6.56
C LYS A 236 0.91 17.28 -5.06
N ASP A 237 0.41 16.16 -4.57
CA ASP A 237 -0.07 15.99 -3.21
C ASP A 237 0.19 14.55 -2.76
N ILE A 238 0.54 14.39 -1.49
CA ILE A 238 0.55 13.10 -0.79
C ILE A 238 -0.81 12.97 -0.11
N LEU A 239 -1.54 11.90 -0.39
CA LEU A 239 -2.77 11.62 0.33
C LEU A 239 -2.40 11.07 1.71
N GLU A 240 -3.00 11.62 2.76
CA GLU A 240 -2.80 11.16 4.12
C GLU A 240 -4.14 10.88 4.79
N THR A 241 -4.20 9.79 5.54
CA THR A 241 -5.30 9.48 6.45
C THR A 241 -4.73 9.18 7.83
N ILE A 242 -5.16 9.96 8.82
CA ILE A 242 -4.91 9.68 10.23
C ILE A 242 -6.15 8.97 10.78
N VAL A 243 -5.93 7.80 11.36
CA VAL A 243 -6.96 7.01 12.03
C VAL A 243 -6.70 7.03 13.52
N THR A 244 -7.66 7.51 14.29
CA THR A 244 -7.64 7.50 15.76
C THR A 244 -8.57 6.41 16.27
N LEU A 245 -8.06 5.57 17.14
CA LEU A 245 -8.77 4.49 17.82
C LEU A 245 -8.87 4.83 19.31
N ASP A 246 -10.07 5.19 19.76
CA ASP A 246 -10.35 5.54 21.17
C ASP A 246 -11.03 4.38 21.89
N TYR A 247 -10.35 3.77 22.84
CA TYR A 247 -10.80 2.61 23.59
C TYR A 247 -11.59 3.01 24.84
N LYS A 248 -12.41 2.09 25.35
CA LYS A 248 -13.29 2.35 26.51
C LYS A 248 -12.54 2.59 27.82
N ASP A 249 -11.32 2.08 27.93
CA ASP A 249 -10.42 2.32 29.06
C ASP A 249 -9.77 3.72 29.02
N GLY A 250 -10.04 4.50 27.99
CA GLY A 250 -9.49 5.83 27.78
C GLY A 250 -8.16 5.84 27.02
N GLU A 251 -7.63 4.68 26.61
CA GLU A 251 -6.48 4.65 25.72
C GLU A 251 -6.86 5.16 24.33
N SER A 252 -5.97 5.94 23.72
CA SER A 252 -6.15 6.48 22.38
C SER A 252 -4.87 6.30 21.57
N HIS A 253 -5.01 5.72 20.39
CA HIS A 253 -3.90 5.40 19.51
C HIS A 253 -4.14 5.92 18.10
N ASN A 254 -3.07 6.40 17.45
CA ASN A 254 -3.14 6.93 16.10
C ASN A 254 -2.29 6.09 15.14
N ALA A 255 -2.87 5.74 14.00
CA ALA A 255 -2.17 5.23 12.84
C ALA A 255 -2.19 6.27 11.71
N THR A 256 -1.10 6.36 10.97
CA THR A 256 -1.01 7.21 9.78
C THR A 256 -0.86 6.35 8.54
N LEU A 257 -1.72 6.57 7.56
CA LEU A 257 -1.68 5.96 6.23
C LEU A 257 -1.34 7.02 5.20
N ARG A 258 -0.44 6.71 4.27
CA ARG A 258 -0.11 7.62 3.16
C ARG A 258 -0.11 6.91 1.83
N PHE A 259 -0.43 7.68 0.79
CA PHE A 259 -0.26 7.25 -0.59
C PHE A 259 0.64 8.23 -1.35
N PHE A 260 1.67 7.66 -1.96
CA PHE A 260 2.62 8.32 -2.85
C PHE A 260 2.36 7.83 -4.27
N LYS A 261 2.02 8.78 -5.14
CA LYS A 261 1.80 8.49 -6.55
C LYS A 261 3.12 8.24 -7.26
N VAL A 262 3.33 7.00 -7.71
CA VAL A 262 4.55 6.52 -8.35
C VAL A 262 4.21 5.60 -9.53
N TYR A 263 4.14 6.18 -10.73
CA TYR A 263 3.87 5.42 -11.96
C TYR A 263 5.10 4.71 -12.56
N GLY A 264 6.29 5.09 -12.08
CA GLY A 264 7.56 4.49 -12.42
C GLY A 264 8.59 4.88 -11.38
N TRP A 265 9.76 4.27 -11.44
CA TRP A 265 10.84 4.60 -10.50
C TRP A 265 11.20 6.09 -10.57
N SER A 266 11.02 6.78 -9.44
CA SER A 266 11.14 8.23 -9.31
C SER A 266 12.09 8.56 -8.17
N PRO A 267 13.42 8.52 -8.40
CA PRO A 267 14.42 8.65 -7.34
C PRO A 267 14.39 10.00 -6.63
N TRP A 268 13.71 11.02 -7.17
CA TRP A 268 13.53 12.33 -6.54
C TRP A 268 12.46 12.36 -5.44
N ASN A 269 11.56 11.35 -5.38
CA ASN A 269 10.51 11.28 -4.37
C ASN A 269 11.00 10.65 -3.04
N PHE A 270 12.23 10.13 -2.99
CA PHE A 270 12.71 9.31 -1.87
C PHE A 270 12.67 10.00 -0.51
N LEU A 271 12.98 11.31 -0.45
CA LEU A 271 12.95 12.08 0.80
C LEU A 271 11.55 12.22 1.37
N LEU A 272 10.53 12.16 0.51
CA LEU A 272 9.12 12.25 0.94
C LEU A 272 8.67 10.96 1.63
N MET A 273 9.39 9.85 1.43
CA MET A 273 9.07 8.54 2.00
C MET A 273 9.94 8.20 3.22
N ASP A 274 10.87 9.08 3.62
CA ASP A 274 11.81 8.81 4.72
C ASP A 274 11.12 8.77 6.09
N ASP A 275 9.94 9.37 6.21
CA ASP A 275 9.13 9.36 7.43
C ASP A 275 8.16 8.18 7.54
N CYS A 276 8.09 7.32 6.53
CA CYS A 276 7.34 6.07 6.56
C CYS A 276 8.05 5.04 7.45
N ASP A 277 7.32 4.30 8.28
CA ASP A 277 7.87 3.14 9.00
C ASP A 277 7.73 1.87 8.16
N ILE A 278 6.60 1.73 7.46
CA ILE A 278 6.36 0.63 6.53
C ILE A 278 6.16 1.23 5.15
N LEU A 279 6.96 0.80 4.17
CA LEU A 279 6.86 1.25 2.79
C LEU A 279 6.51 0.06 1.89
N ILE A 280 5.30 0.11 1.33
CA ILE A 280 4.79 -0.86 0.35
C ILE A 280 5.00 -0.27 -1.03
N TYR A 281 5.70 -0.99 -1.89
CA TYR A 281 6.14 -0.50 -3.19
C TYR A 281 5.83 -1.50 -4.31
N THR A 282 5.55 -1.02 -5.52
CA THR A 282 5.54 -1.82 -6.74
C THR A 282 6.09 -1.07 -7.94
N LEU A 283 6.44 -1.82 -8.99
CA LEU A 283 6.48 -1.34 -10.36
C LEU A 283 5.68 -2.28 -11.27
N GLY A 284 4.94 -1.76 -12.25
CA GLY A 284 4.20 -2.63 -13.17
C GLY A 284 3.48 -1.92 -14.30
N ILE A 285 2.37 -1.24 -14.01
CA ILE A 285 1.34 -0.91 -15.02
C ILE A 285 1.84 -0.09 -16.22
N HIS A 286 2.88 0.74 -16.04
CA HIS A 286 3.42 1.62 -17.09
C HIS A 286 4.71 1.09 -17.74
N TYR A 287 5.07 -0.14 -17.42
CA TYR A 287 6.22 -0.82 -18.01
C TYR A 287 5.76 -1.80 -19.09
N ASN A 288 6.70 -2.20 -19.96
CA ASN A 288 6.65 -3.49 -20.61
C ASN A 288 7.59 -4.41 -19.82
N ALA A 289 7.19 -5.64 -19.52
CA ALA A 289 8.00 -6.52 -18.67
C ALA A 289 9.36 -6.88 -19.30
N GLN A 290 9.46 -6.83 -20.63
CA GLN A 290 10.68 -7.14 -21.39
C GLN A 290 11.21 -5.96 -22.21
N ALA A 291 10.57 -4.79 -22.12
CA ALA A 291 10.92 -3.63 -22.93
C ALA A 291 10.87 -2.33 -22.12
N PRO A 292 11.26 -1.20 -22.71
CA PRO A 292 11.07 0.12 -22.11
C PRO A 292 9.63 0.38 -21.66
N MET A 293 9.45 1.32 -20.73
CA MET A 293 8.13 1.87 -20.40
C MET A 293 7.34 2.26 -21.66
N THR A 294 6.05 1.89 -21.70
CA THR A 294 5.22 1.83 -22.92
C THR A 294 4.84 3.18 -23.52
N GLU A 295 5.29 4.31 -22.96
CA GLU A 295 5.01 5.62 -23.53
C GLU A 295 6.21 6.58 -23.38
N ASN A 296 6.41 7.44 -24.38
CA ASN A 296 7.45 8.48 -24.39
C ASN A 296 7.40 9.41 -23.16
N HIS A 297 6.26 9.46 -22.46
CA HIS A 297 6.03 10.29 -21.28
C HIS A 297 6.75 9.82 -20.02
N TYR A 298 7.23 8.57 -19.98
CA TYR A 298 7.87 7.99 -18.80
C TYR A 298 9.41 7.86 -18.94
N GLY A 299 9.98 8.38 -20.02
CA GLY A 299 11.43 8.41 -20.23
C GLY A 299 12.05 7.12 -20.77
N GLY A 300 11.24 6.12 -21.13
CA GLY A 300 11.70 4.92 -21.85
C GLY A 300 12.71 4.07 -21.09
N ASN A 301 12.68 4.07 -19.75
CA ASN A 301 13.57 3.22 -18.96
C ASN A 301 13.16 1.74 -19.10
N GLN A 302 14.15 0.85 -19.00
CA GLN A 302 13.92 -0.59 -18.89
C GLN A 302 13.40 -0.94 -17.50
N TYR A 303 12.43 -1.86 -17.44
CA TYR A 303 11.89 -2.35 -16.16
C TYR A 303 12.98 -2.87 -15.23
N ALA A 304 13.93 -3.65 -15.74
CA ALA A 304 15.00 -4.25 -14.94
C ALA A 304 15.91 -3.21 -14.25
N ASP A 305 16.18 -2.08 -14.91
CA ASP A 305 17.03 -1.02 -14.36
C ASP A 305 16.30 -0.24 -13.26
N ASP A 306 15.04 0.09 -13.50
CA ASP A 306 14.19 0.78 -12.54
C ASP A 306 13.85 -0.11 -11.34
N PHE A 307 13.64 -1.42 -11.57
CA PHE A 307 13.52 -2.43 -10.52
C PHE A 307 14.79 -2.47 -9.68
N SER A 308 15.97 -2.57 -10.30
CA SER A 308 17.25 -2.62 -9.57
C SER A 308 17.47 -1.36 -8.73
N ALA A 309 17.12 -0.19 -9.26
CA ALA A 309 17.21 1.08 -8.54
C ALA A 309 16.19 1.16 -7.38
N ALA A 310 14.96 0.71 -7.58
CA ALA A 310 13.94 0.65 -6.55
C ALA A 310 14.32 -0.33 -5.42
N VAL A 311 14.82 -1.52 -5.75
CA VAL A 311 15.32 -2.50 -4.76
C VAL A 311 16.53 -1.94 -3.99
N THR A 312 17.42 -1.20 -4.65
CA THR A 312 18.52 -0.49 -3.97
C THR A 312 18.00 0.48 -2.92
N PHE A 313 16.98 1.27 -3.27
CA PHE A 313 16.34 2.19 -2.33
C PHE A 313 15.63 1.46 -1.19
N LEU A 314 14.82 0.43 -1.49
CA LEU A 314 14.09 -0.34 -0.47
C LEU A 314 15.03 -1.06 0.51
N ALA A 315 16.13 -1.63 0.02
CA ALA A 315 17.15 -2.23 0.87
C ALA A 315 17.80 -1.17 1.79
N GLY A 316 18.13 0.01 1.24
CA GLY A 316 18.64 1.13 2.03
C GLY A 316 17.63 1.67 3.04
N PHE A 317 16.35 1.73 2.69
CA PHE A 317 15.25 2.15 3.56
C PHE A 317 15.10 1.20 4.75
N ALA A 318 15.01 -0.11 4.49
CA ALA A 318 14.92 -1.13 5.55
C ALA A 318 16.16 -1.12 6.46
N ALA A 319 17.35 -0.87 5.91
CA ALA A 319 18.59 -0.77 6.67
C ALA A 319 18.71 0.53 7.49
N SER A 320 17.88 1.55 7.21
CA SER A 320 18.03 2.88 7.81
C SER A 320 17.50 2.99 9.26
N GLY A 321 16.74 2.00 9.72
CA GLY A 321 16.30 1.93 11.11
C GLY A 321 15.57 0.64 11.44
N GLU A 322 15.63 0.22 12.71
CA GLU A 322 15.05 -1.05 13.20
C GLU A 322 13.54 -1.18 12.99
N LYS A 323 12.83 -0.05 12.86
CA LYS A 323 11.39 -0.01 12.63
C LYS A 323 11.00 0.08 11.16
N LYS A 324 11.98 0.18 10.25
CA LYS A 324 11.76 0.37 8.82
C LYS A 324 11.51 -0.97 8.15
N VAL A 325 10.33 -1.14 7.56
CA VAL A 325 9.94 -2.36 6.84
C VAL A 325 9.69 -2.03 5.38
N ALA A 326 10.50 -2.59 4.48
CA ALA A 326 10.26 -2.53 3.05
C ALA A 326 9.42 -3.73 2.60
N ILE A 327 8.39 -3.47 1.81
CA ILE A 327 7.51 -4.49 1.25
C ILE A 327 7.42 -4.29 -0.26
N TRP A 328 7.73 -5.34 -1.01
CA TRP A 328 7.41 -5.42 -2.43
C TRP A 328 6.05 -6.10 -2.62
N ARG A 329 5.09 -5.36 -3.16
CA ARG A 329 3.75 -5.85 -3.46
C ARG A 329 3.75 -6.45 -4.86
N SER A 330 3.24 -7.67 -5.01
CA SER A 330 3.15 -8.31 -6.34
C SER A 330 2.33 -7.46 -7.31
N THR A 331 2.74 -7.36 -8.57
CA THR A 331 1.97 -6.69 -9.60
C THR A 331 0.64 -7.42 -9.79
N LEU A 332 -0.47 -6.67 -9.82
CA LEU A 332 -1.81 -7.22 -10.03
C LEU A 332 -2.17 -7.24 -11.52
N PRO A 333 -3.06 -8.15 -11.96
CA PRO A 333 -3.64 -8.10 -13.31
C PRO A 333 -4.56 -6.88 -13.40
N GLN A 334 -4.03 -5.71 -13.76
CA GLN A 334 -4.85 -4.54 -14.05
C GLN A 334 -5.07 -4.37 -15.56
N HIS A 335 -4.17 -4.97 -16.32
CA HIS A 335 -4.31 -5.13 -17.74
C HIS A 335 -3.79 -6.52 -18.10
N PHE A 336 -4.70 -7.37 -18.56
CA PHE A 336 -4.37 -8.75 -18.84
C PHE A 336 -3.29 -8.87 -19.91
N ASP A 337 -2.52 -9.96 -19.87
CA ASP A 337 -1.67 -10.38 -20.99
C ASP A 337 -2.57 -10.51 -22.23
N SER A 338 -2.67 -9.43 -23.01
CA SER A 338 -3.29 -9.49 -24.32
C SER A 338 -2.46 -10.43 -25.18
N ALA A 339 -3.03 -11.03 -26.22
CA ALA A 339 -2.29 -11.91 -27.13
C ALA A 339 -1.03 -11.25 -27.74
N ASN A 340 -0.91 -9.93 -27.63
CA ASN A 340 0.20 -9.12 -28.13
C ASN A 340 1.25 -8.78 -27.05
N GLY A 341 1.01 -9.14 -25.78
CA GLY A 341 1.92 -8.84 -24.67
C GLY A 341 1.90 -7.38 -24.19
N ASP A 342 1.05 -6.54 -24.77
CA ASP A 342 1.02 -5.10 -24.49
C ASP A 342 0.29 -4.74 -23.19
N GLY A 343 -0.31 -5.73 -22.52
CA GLY A 343 -0.90 -5.51 -21.20
C GLY A 343 -1.84 -4.31 -21.18
N HIS A 344 -2.79 -4.23 -22.11
CA HIS A 344 -3.85 -3.21 -22.11
C HIS A 344 -5.17 -3.83 -22.60
N TYR A 345 -6.29 -3.43 -21.98
CA TYR A 345 -7.62 -3.75 -22.49
C TYR A 345 -7.69 -3.30 -23.97
N PRO A 346 -8.17 -4.14 -24.91
CA PRO A 346 -8.40 -3.68 -26.27
C PRO A 346 -9.36 -2.48 -26.19
N SER A 347 -8.86 -1.31 -26.54
CA SER A 347 -9.49 -0.02 -26.25
C SER A 347 -10.77 0.24 -27.06
N LYS A 348 -11.34 -0.77 -27.75
CA LYS A 348 -12.51 -0.65 -28.62
C LYS A 348 -13.31 -1.96 -28.69
N GLY A 349 -14.54 -1.94 -28.20
CA GLY A 349 -15.64 -2.82 -28.66
C GLY A 349 -15.89 -4.12 -27.90
N SER A 350 -15.09 -4.46 -26.90
CA SER A 350 -15.25 -5.63 -26.04
C SER A 350 -16.31 -5.37 -24.96
N GLY A 351 -17.59 -5.67 -25.25
CA GLY A 351 -18.67 -5.63 -24.27
C GLY A 351 -18.49 -6.73 -23.22
N CYS A 352 -18.84 -6.47 -21.96
CA CYS A 352 -18.65 -7.45 -20.89
C CYS A 352 -19.47 -8.74 -21.15
N VAL A 353 -18.84 -9.91 -21.15
CA VAL A 353 -19.51 -11.22 -21.33
C VAL A 353 -19.63 -11.94 -19.97
N PRO A 354 -20.84 -12.35 -19.55
CA PRO A 354 -21.01 -13.07 -18.29
C PRO A 354 -20.50 -14.52 -18.37
N LEU A 355 -19.99 -15.00 -17.23
CA LEU A 355 -19.62 -16.39 -16.94
C LEU A 355 -20.66 -17.41 -17.43
N PRO A 356 -20.27 -18.47 -18.17
CA PRO A 356 -21.11 -19.64 -18.37
C PRO A 356 -21.36 -20.36 -17.03
N GLU A 357 -22.61 -20.74 -16.76
CA GLU A 357 -22.94 -21.55 -15.58
C GLU A 357 -22.14 -22.86 -15.57
N GLY A 358 -21.46 -23.17 -14.45
CA GLY A 358 -20.71 -24.41 -14.26
C GLY A 358 -19.21 -24.37 -14.58
N ALA A 359 -18.66 -23.21 -14.95
CA ALA A 359 -17.21 -23.05 -15.04
C ALA A 359 -16.58 -23.17 -13.64
N VAL A 360 -15.90 -24.30 -13.38
CA VAL A 360 -15.13 -24.50 -12.14
C VAL A 360 -13.78 -23.82 -12.31
N ASN A 361 -13.50 -22.83 -11.46
CA ASN A 361 -12.21 -22.17 -11.32
C ASN A 361 -11.13 -23.18 -10.90
N ARG A 362 -10.50 -23.87 -11.85
CA ARG A 362 -9.14 -24.37 -11.63
C ARG A 362 -8.18 -23.25 -11.94
N LEU A 363 -7.71 -22.58 -10.88
CA LEU A 363 -6.52 -21.75 -10.92
C LEU A 363 -5.39 -22.62 -11.44
N ASP A 364 -4.94 -22.38 -12.67
CA ASP A 364 -3.63 -22.85 -13.08
C ASP A 364 -2.60 -21.95 -12.38
N VAL A 365 -2.21 -22.37 -11.17
CA VAL A 365 -1.28 -21.68 -10.27
C VAL A 365 0.10 -21.47 -10.93
N THR A 366 0.34 -22.05 -12.11
CA THR A 366 1.61 -21.95 -12.84
C THR A 366 1.78 -20.66 -13.65
N LEU A 367 0.70 -19.90 -13.90
CA LEU A 367 0.78 -18.68 -14.70
C LEU A 367 1.25 -17.47 -13.86
N ILE A 368 2.54 -17.40 -13.58
CA ILE A 368 3.15 -16.18 -13.04
C ILE A 368 3.14 -15.11 -14.14
N GLN A 369 2.42 -14.01 -13.89
CA GLN A 369 2.39 -12.83 -14.75
C GLN A 369 3.80 -12.35 -15.09
N ASN A 370 3.99 -11.86 -16.31
CA ASN A 370 5.30 -11.44 -16.81
C ASN A 370 6.02 -10.44 -15.90
N PHE A 371 5.32 -9.46 -15.31
CA PHE A 371 5.91 -8.52 -14.36
C PHE A 371 6.36 -9.17 -13.04
N ASN A 372 5.54 -10.09 -12.51
CA ASN A 372 5.90 -10.81 -11.30
C ASN A 372 7.11 -11.71 -11.57
N ARG A 373 7.18 -12.37 -12.72
CA ARG A 373 8.35 -13.15 -13.16
C ARG A 373 9.60 -12.27 -13.27
N ALA A 374 9.52 -11.12 -13.92
CA ALA A 374 10.63 -10.18 -14.04
C ALA A 374 11.09 -9.65 -12.67
N SER A 375 10.16 -9.39 -11.74
CA SER A 375 10.49 -9.08 -10.34
C SER A 375 11.24 -10.24 -9.68
N GLU A 376 10.75 -11.48 -9.79
CA GLU A 376 11.40 -12.65 -9.19
C GLU A 376 12.82 -12.87 -9.74
N GLU A 377 13.02 -12.74 -11.05
CA GLU A 377 14.34 -12.79 -11.68
C GLU A 377 15.27 -11.69 -11.14
N GLY A 378 14.73 -10.49 -10.94
CA GLY A 378 15.44 -9.38 -10.32
C GLY A 378 15.82 -9.66 -8.86
N PHE A 379 14.90 -10.20 -8.05
CA PHE A 379 15.19 -10.61 -6.68
C PHE A 379 16.25 -11.70 -6.64
N ALA A 380 16.15 -12.73 -7.49
CA ALA A 380 17.13 -13.82 -7.56
C ALA A 380 18.54 -13.33 -7.95
N LYS A 381 18.64 -12.26 -8.74
CA LYS A 381 19.91 -11.64 -9.12
C LYS A 381 20.55 -10.81 -7.99
N HIS A 382 19.74 -10.16 -7.16
CA HIS A 382 20.18 -9.10 -6.25
C HIS A 382 20.08 -9.45 -4.77
N CYS A 383 19.37 -10.53 -4.44
CA CYS A 383 19.01 -10.85 -3.08
C CYS A 383 19.22 -12.34 -2.81
N ASN A 384 19.61 -12.63 -1.58
CA ASN A 384 19.65 -13.99 -1.08
C ASN A 384 18.34 -14.30 -0.38
N VAL A 385 17.87 -15.52 -0.58
CA VAL A 385 16.71 -16.07 0.11
C VAL A 385 17.23 -16.94 1.27
N SER A 386 16.78 -16.67 2.49
CA SER A 386 17.09 -17.56 3.62
C SER A 386 16.19 -18.78 3.53
N MET A 387 16.75 -20.00 3.62
CA MET A 387 15.97 -21.24 3.57
C MET A 387 15.63 -21.78 4.97
N THR A 388 15.47 -20.88 5.94
CA THR A 388 15.22 -21.27 7.35
C THR A 388 13.81 -21.76 7.59
N THR A 389 12.82 -21.22 6.87
CA THR A 389 11.42 -21.65 6.90
C THR A 389 10.80 -21.56 5.51
N PRO A 390 9.69 -22.27 5.22
CA PRO A 390 8.97 -22.12 3.96
C PRO A 390 8.54 -20.67 3.66
N CYS A 391 8.32 -19.84 4.69
CA CYS A 391 8.00 -18.43 4.52
C CYS A 391 9.22 -17.57 4.22
N ASP A 392 10.39 -17.91 4.76
CA ASP A 392 11.61 -17.21 4.39
C ASP A 392 11.90 -17.40 2.89
N GLU A 393 11.61 -18.59 2.36
CA GLU A 393 11.75 -18.86 0.93
C GLU A 393 10.82 -17.99 0.07
N LEU A 394 9.55 -17.88 0.48
CA LEU A 394 8.50 -17.28 -0.34
C LEU A 394 8.33 -15.78 -0.14
N LEU A 395 8.69 -15.26 1.04
CA LEU A 395 8.20 -13.97 1.52
C LEU A 395 9.29 -13.02 2.03
N ARG A 396 10.57 -13.42 2.04
CA ARG A 396 11.66 -12.59 2.53
C ARG A 396 12.90 -12.66 1.65
N HIS A 397 13.35 -11.50 1.20
CA HIS A 397 14.60 -11.36 0.48
C HIS A 397 15.57 -10.48 1.25
N THR A 398 16.78 -10.99 1.49
CA THR A 398 17.89 -10.18 2.01
C THR A 398 18.71 -9.66 0.84
N CYS A 399 18.57 -8.38 0.52
CA CYS A 399 19.21 -7.77 -0.64
C CYS A 399 20.49 -7.05 -0.22
N THR A 400 21.57 -7.24 -0.98
CA THR A 400 22.83 -6.49 -0.79
C THR A 400 23.11 -5.68 -2.06
N MET A 401 22.95 -4.36 -1.97
CA MET A 401 22.94 -3.46 -3.13
C MET A 401 24.04 -2.41 -3.01
N ASN A 402 24.56 -1.94 -4.15
CA ASN A 402 25.47 -0.79 -4.15
C ASN A 402 24.64 0.51 -4.19
N ALA A 403 24.51 1.17 -3.04
CA ALA A 403 23.74 2.41 -2.88
C ALA A 403 24.33 3.59 -3.66
N THR A 404 25.63 3.56 -3.94
CA THR A 404 26.35 4.59 -4.71
C THR A 404 26.48 4.26 -6.20
N ALA A 405 25.82 3.20 -6.67
CA ALA A 405 25.91 2.79 -8.05
C ALA A 405 25.32 3.85 -9.00
N THR A 406 26.01 4.10 -10.11
CA THR A 406 25.60 5.07 -11.15
C THR A 406 25.28 4.41 -12.48
N ASN A 407 25.26 3.08 -12.54
CA ASN A 407 24.94 2.29 -13.74
C ASN A 407 23.43 2.15 -13.99
N CYS A 408 22.60 2.37 -12.98
CA CYS A 408 21.15 2.53 -13.09
C CYS A 408 20.69 3.81 -12.36
N ARG A 409 19.40 4.15 -12.45
CA ARG A 409 18.82 5.39 -11.92
C ARG A 409 18.67 5.43 -10.41
N THR A 410 19.68 5.00 -9.64
CA THR A 410 19.64 5.03 -8.16
C THR A 410 19.38 6.43 -7.62
N VAL A 411 18.97 6.51 -6.35
CA VAL A 411 18.89 7.78 -5.61
C VAL A 411 20.23 8.51 -5.66
N TYR A 412 21.35 7.82 -5.42
CA TYR A 412 22.68 8.44 -5.48
C TYR A 412 23.00 9.02 -6.86
N LYS A 413 22.74 8.27 -7.93
CA LYS A 413 22.90 8.78 -9.30
C LYS A 413 22.11 10.06 -9.52
N HIS A 414 20.83 10.07 -9.11
CA HIS A 414 19.98 11.25 -9.22
C HIS A 414 20.58 12.45 -8.48
N LEU A 415 21.07 12.26 -7.24
CA LEU A 415 21.70 13.32 -6.45
C LEU A 415 22.96 13.87 -7.13
N VAL A 416 23.82 13.00 -7.67
CA VAL A 416 25.02 13.41 -8.40
C VAL A 416 24.68 14.15 -9.69
N ASP A 417 23.78 13.60 -10.51
CA ASP A 417 23.38 14.19 -11.79
C ASP A 417 22.73 15.58 -11.63
N ASN A 418 22.15 15.86 -10.44
CA ASN A 418 21.50 17.15 -10.12
C ASN A 418 22.35 18.04 -9.20
N ASN A 419 23.64 17.72 -9.02
CA ASN A 419 24.58 18.52 -8.23
C ASN A 419 24.15 18.73 -6.75
N LEU A 420 23.55 17.71 -6.15
CA LEU A 420 23.08 17.69 -4.76
C LEU A 420 24.13 17.06 -3.85
N THR A 421 25.32 17.65 -3.82
CA THR A 421 26.53 17.05 -3.23
C THR A 421 26.38 16.69 -1.76
N ASP A 422 25.74 17.54 -0.94
CA ASP A 422 25.57 17.28 0.50
C ASP A 422 24.75 16.01 0.78
N LEU A 423 23.70 15.80 -0.03
CA LEU A 423 22.85 14.60 0.07
C LEU A 423 23.57 13.37 -0.49
N ALA A 424 24.27 13.51 -1.62
CA ALA A 424 25.07 12.43 -2.19
C ALA A 424 26.16 11.97 -1.20
N ASP A 425 26.84 12.91 -0.54
CA ASP A 425 27.82 12.63 0.51
C ASP A 425 27.20 11.97 1.72
N ALA A 426 25.97 12.34 2.10
CA ALA A 426 25.25 11.65 3.16
C ALA A 426 24.98 10.18 2.82
N VAL A 427 24.62 9.86 1.57
CA VAL A 427 24.47 8.47 1.11
C VAL A 427 25.81 7.75 1.14
N ARG A 428 26.87 8.34 0.57
CA ARG A 428 28.22 7.76 0.55
C ARG A 428 28.77 7.47 1.95
N ARG A 429 28.53 8.35 2.92
CA ARG A 429 28.94 8.16 4.32
C ARG A 429 28.24 6.98 5.01
N ARG A 430 27.08 6.55 4.53
CA ARG A 430 26.41 5.33 5.04
C ARG A 430 27.06 4.04 4.50
N GLY A 431 27.98 4.16 3.54
CA GLY A 431 28.67 3.06 2.90
C GLY A 431 28.13 2.78 1.50
N ASP A 432 29.00 2.25 0.64
CA ASP A 432 28.66 1.94 -0.74
C ASP A 432 27.71 0.73 -0.83
N LEU A 433 27.83 -0.22 0.10
CA LEU A 433 26.98 -1.41 0.16
C LEU A 433 25.93 -1.27 1.26
N VAL A 434 24.66 -1.42 0.89
CA VAL A 434 23.53 -1.50 1.81
C VAL A 434 22.97 -2.91 1.83
N LYS A 435 22.68 -3.44 3.02
CA LYS A 435 22.06 -4.74 3.21
C LYS A 435 20.74 -4.54 3.96
N GLY A 436 19.63 -4.89 3.33
CA GLY A 436 18.29 -4.74 3.91
C GLY A 436 17.38 -5.89 3.55
N GLU A 437 16.39 -6.14 4.41
CA GLU A 437 15.35 -7.12 4.17
C GLU A 437 14.15 -6.47 3.45
N ILE A 438 13.66 -7.14 2.42
CA ILE A 438 12.45 -6.76 1.67
C ILE A 438 11.46 -7.92 1.78
N LEU A 439 10.28 -7.66 2.31
CA LEU A 439 9.20 -8.63 2.40
C LEU A 439 8.42 -8.69 1.09
N ARG A 440 7.92 -9.87 0.71
CA ARG A 440 7.01 -10.04 -0.43
C ARG A 440 5.58 -10.08 0.06
N TRP A 441 4.78 -9.14 -0.39
CA TRP A 441 3.33 -9.23 -0.26
C TRP A 441 2.77 -9.80 -1.56
N ASN A 442 2.84 -11.13 -1.66
CA ASN A 442 2.29 -11.89 -2.77
C ASN A 442 0.78 -11.91 -2.62
N ILE A 443 0.08 -11.19 -3.48
CA ILE A 443 -1.39 -11.12 -3.52
C ILE A 443 -1.93 -11.24 -4.94
N ALA A 444 -1.07 -11.39 -5.95
CA ALA A 444 -1.49 -11.53 -7.33
C ALA A 444 -2.48 -12.69 -7.51
N ASP A 445 -2.36 -13.76 -6.72
CA ASP A 445 -3.28 -14.90 -6.65
C ASP A 445 -4.69 -14.50 -6.16
N LEU A 446 -4.81 -13.61 -5.18
CA LEU A 446 -6.10 -13.14 -4.68
C LEU A 446 -6.91 -12.43 -5.76
N PHE A 447 -6.19 -11.74 -6.65
CA PHE A 447 -6.74 -10.99 -7.78
C PHE A 447 -6.54 -11.73 -9.10
N ASN A 448 -6.07 -12.99 -9.07
CA ASN A 448 -5.79 -13.73 -10.30
C ASN A 448 -7.12 -14.13 -10.92
N VAL A 449 -7.34 -13.60 -12.12
CA VAL A 449 -8.53 -13.91 -12.90
C VAL A 449 -8.11 -14.96 -13.93
N PRO A 450 -8.72 -16.16 -13.97
CA PRO A 450 -8.38 -17.18 -14.96
C PRO A 450 -8.30 -16.61 -16.38
N GLN A 451 -7.40 -17.15 -17.21
CA GLN A 451 -7.08 -16.61 -18.54
C GLN A 451 -8.32 -16.36 -19.44
N TRP A 452 -9.39 -17.14 -19.29
CA TRP A 452 -10.63 -16.93 -20.05
C TRP A 452 -11.38 -15.63 -19.69
N HIS A 453 -11.17 -15.05 -18.51
CA HIS A 453 -11.69 -13.72 -18.18
C HIS A 453 -10.98 -12.60 -18.96
N SER A 454 -9.70 -12.81 -19.29
CA SER A 454 -8.90 -11.83 -20.05
C SER A 454 -9.19 -11.81 -21.55
N SER A 455 -9.57 -12.95 -22.12
CA SER A 455 -9.83 -13.09 -23.56
C SER A 455 -11.25 -12.65 -23.95
N ASP A 456 -12.22 -12.79 -23.04
CA ASP A 456 -13.64 -12.73 -23.40
C ASP A 456 -14.34 -11.47 -22.88
N SER A 457 -13.59 -10.43 -22.48
CA SER A 457 -14.12 -9.18 -21.95
C SER A 457 -14.84 -9.35 -20.59
N ASP A 458 -14.51 -10.36 -19.78
CA ASP A 458 -15.22 -10.60 -18.52
C ASP A 458 -14.86 -9.55 -17.44
N CYS A 459 -15.86 -8.74 -17.09
CA CYS A 459 -15.76 -7.65 -16.11
C CYS A 459 -16.09 -8.06 -14.66
N SER A 460 -16.35 -9.35 -14.38
CA SER A 460 -16.86 -9.82 -13.07
C SER A 460 -15.87 -9.71 -11.95
N HIS A 461 -14.58 -9.78 -12.28
CA HIS A 461 -13.53 -9.61 -11.30
C HIS A 461 -13.69 -8.28 -10.55
N PHE A 462 -14.17 -7.21 -11.21
CA PHE A 462 -14.42 -5.92 -10.58
C PHE A 462 -15.45 -5.95 -9.44
N CYS A 463 -16.35 -6.93 -9.41
CA CYS A 463 -17.51 -6.95 -8.50
C CYS A 463 -17.26 -7.74 -7.21
N TYR A 464 -16.20 -8.55 -7.17
CA TYR A 464 -15.77 -9.27 -5.97
C TYR A 464 -14.59 -8.59 -5.25
N ILE A 465 -13.93 -7.64 -5.92
CA ILE A 465 -12.76 -6.88 -5.44
C ILE A 465 -12.84 -6.42 -3.97
N PRO A 466 -13.98 -5.90 -3.47
CA PRO A 466 -14.06 -5.46 -2.09
C PRO A 466 -13.70 -6.52 -1.04
N ALA A 467 -14.17 -7.76 -1.22
CA ALA A 467 -13.83 -8.86 -0.32
C ALA A 467 -12.35 -9.27 -0.47
N LEU A 468 -11.80 -9.13 -1.68
CA LEU A 468 -10.37 -9.41 -1.95
C LEU A 468 -9.46 -8.47 -1.16
N TYR A 469 -9.88 -7.22 -0.92
CA TYR A 469 -9.08 -6.27 -0.14
C TYR A 469 -8.94 -6.68 1.33
N GLU A 470 -10.01 -7.14 1.98
CA GLU A 470 -9.93 -7.61 3.37
C GLU A 470 -8.96 -8.80 3.50
N GLU A 471 -8.99 -9.75 2.56
CA GLU A 471 -8.06 -10.87 2.54
C GLU A 471 -6.62 -10.45 2.20
N ALA A 472 -6.45 -9.47 1.31
CA ALA A 472 -5.15 -8.89 1.04
C ALA A 472 -4.57 -8.24 2.32
N PHE A 473 -5.38 -7.49 3.06
CA PHE A 473 -4.96 -6.87 4.33
C PHE A 473 -4.73 -7.89 5.44
N ARG A 474 -5.50 -8.98 5.48
CA ARG A 474 -5.23 -10.12 6.37
C ARG A 474 -3.84 -10.70 6.08
N ARG A 475 -3.51 -10.93 4.81
CA ARG A 475 -2.20 -11.43 4.40
C ARG A 475 -1.07 -10.45 4.75
N LEU A 476 -1.30 -9.15 4.57
CA LEU A 476 -0.35 -8.10 4.94
C LEU A 476 -0.11 -8.05 6.46
N ASP A 477 -1.17 -8.19 7.25
CA ASP A 477 -1.07 -8.19 8.70
C ASP A 477 -0.28 -9.40 9.22
N LEU A 478 -0.62 -10.60 8.72
CA LEU A 478 0.11 -11.84 9.01
C LEU A 478 1.59 -11.74 8.62
N LEU A 479 1.89 -11.18 7.44
CA LEU A 479 3.25 -10.97 6.96
C LEU A 479 4.07 -10.10 7.93
N LEU A 480 3.47 -9.00 8.39
CA LEU A 480 4.12 -8.09 9.32
C LEU A 480 4.26 -8.66 10.74
N LEU A 481 3.29 -9.43 11.22
CA LEU A 481 3.37 -10.15 12.50
C LEU A 481 4.51 -11.17 12.48
N TRP A 482 4.58 -11.97 11.42
CA TRP A 482 5.65 -12.94 11.22
C TRP A 482 7.04 -12.29 11.18
N ALA A 483 7.19 -11.19 10.42
CA ALA A 483 8.45 -10.48 10.31
C ALA A 483 8.95 -9.95 11.67
N ASN A 484 8.04 -9.37 12.47
CA ASN A 484 8.38 -8.85 13.80
C ASN A 484 8.83 -9.96 14.77
N LEU A 485 8.17 -11.12 14.76
CA LEU A 485 8.56 -12.25 15.62
C LEU A 485 9.91 -12.86 15.21
N ALA A 486 10.16 -12.97 13.90
CA ALA A 486 11.43 -13.46 13.40
C ALA A 486 12.59 -12.53 13.81
N ALA A 487 12.39 -11.21 13.73
CA ALA A 487 13.39 -10.24 14.17
C ALA A 487 13.67 -10.33 15.68
N GLY A 488 12.62 -10.52 16.51
CA GLY A 488 12.76 -10.67 17.95
C GLY A 488 13.46 -11.96 18.40
N SER A 489 13.43 -13.03 17.59
CA SER A 489 14.08 -14.31 17.89
C SER A 489 15.59 -14.36 17.55
N ALA A 490 16.09 -13.36 16.82
CA ALA A 490 17.49 -13.27 16.41
C ALA A 490 18.36 -12.45 17.38
N MET A 491 17.74 -11.83 18.40
CA MET A 491 18.40 -11.18 19.53
C MET A 491 18.46 -12.12 20.72
#